data_AF-A0A2D7IEH9-F1
#
_entry.id   AF-A0A2D7IEH9-F1
#
_cell.length_a   1.000
_cell.length_b   1.000
_cell.length_c   1.000
_cell.angle_alpha   90.00
_cell.angle_beta   90.00
_cell.angle_gamma   90.00
#
_symmetry.space_group_name_H-M   'P 1'
#
loop_
_entity.id
_entity.type
_entity.pdbx_description
1 polymer ?
#
loop_
_entity_poly.entity_id
_entity_poly.type
_entity_poly.pdbx_seq_one_letter_code
_entity_poly.pdbx_strand_id
1 'polypeptide(L)'
;MIAPESQKIYQKIVYEVQHLKFNLLNSSLRCIEIFSSKIKTFKFLKERKIPYILSFENLDNITNKNKRYIIKPEYGAGSENIIFCKNFKKLSDEIKKINYKFLIQYFYETEIASISVLFSKTNNMLISCNEQIIKKKKK
;
A
#
# COMPACT_ATOMS: atom_id res chain seq x y z
N MET A 1 -1.59 3.18 -11.75
CA MET A 1 -2.81 2.36 -11.86
C MET A 1 -3.98 3.20 -11.42
N ILE A 2 -5.03 3.26 -12.24
CA ILE A 2 -6.33 3.85 -11.91
C ILE A 2 -7.32 2.69 -11.92
N ALA A 3 -7.17 1.76 -10.97
CA ALA A 3 -8.10 0.64 -10.85
C ALA A 3 -8.34 0.39 -9.37
N PRO A 4 -9.58 0.21 -8.93
CA PRO A 4 -9.87 -0.01 -7.52
C PRO A 4 -9.29 -1.37 -7.09
N GLU A 5 -8.27 -1.35 -6.24
CA GLU A 5 -7.84 -2.56 -5.52
C GLU A 5 -8.87 -2.96 -4.45
N SER A 6 -9.79 -2.05 -4.11
CA SER A 6 -10.99 -2.32 -3.33
C SER A 6 -11.77 -3.48 -3.96
N GLN A 7 -12.11 -4.49 -3.16
CA GLN A 7 -12.77 -5.73 -3.61
C GLN A 7 -12.01 -6.53 -4.69
N LYS A 8 -10.72 -6.26 -4.90
CA LYS A 8 -9.85 -6.95 -5.87
C LYS A 8 -10.36 -6.86 -7.32
N ILE A 9 -11.08 -5.79 -7.67
CA ILE A 9 -11.70 -5.64 -9.01
C ILE A 9 -10.65 -5.76 -10.12
N TYR A 10 -9.51 -5.07 -9.98
CA TYR A 10 -8.45 -5.13 -10.98
C TYR A 10 -7.89 -6.55 -11.21
N GLN A 11 -7.71 -7.33 -10.15
CA GLN A 11 -7.24 -8.72 -10.26
C GLN A 11 -8.22 -9.57 -11.08
N LYS A 12 -9.52 -9.42 -10.81
CA LYS A 12 -10.58 -10.14 -11.54
C LYS A 12 -10.56 -9.77 -13.02
N ILE A 13 -10.51 -8.47 -13.34
CA ILE A 13 -10.46 -8.01 -14.73
C ILE A 13 -9.25 -8.60 -15.45
N VAL A 14 -8.07 -8.57 -14.84
CA VAL A 14 -6.85 -9.09 -15.46
C VAL A 14 -6.93 -10.60 -15.68
N TYR A 15 -7.49 -11.34 -14.71
CA TYR A 15 -7.75 -12.76 -14.85
C TYR A 15 -8.66 -13.06 -16.06
N GLU A 16 -9.84 -12.41 -16.14
CA GLU A 16 -10.80 -12.62 -17.23
C GLU A 16 -10.20 -12.28 -18.60
N VAL A 17 -9.51 -11.14 -18.72
CA VAL A 17 -8.93 -10.71 -20.00
C VAL A 17 -7.80 -11.64 -20.45
N GLN A 18 -7.01 -12.19 -19.50
CA GLN A 18 -6.01 -13.22 -19.81
C GLN A 18 -6.66 -14.52 -20.29
N HIS A 19 -7.80 -14.92 -19.70
CA HIS A 19 -8.57 -16.09 -20.16
C HIS A 19 -9.09 -15.93 -21.59
N LEU A 20 -9.41 -14.70 -21.98
CA LEU A 20 -9.78 -14.34 -23.36
C LEU A 20 -8.58 -14.26 -24.32
N LYS A 21 -7.36 -14.58 -23.86
CA LYS A 21 -6.11 -14.60 -24.64
C LYS A 21 -5.70 -13.24 -25.22
N PHE A 22 -6.18 -12.14 -24.65
CA PHE A 22 -5.69 -10.80 -25.02
C PHE A 22 -4.30 -10.55 -24.43
N ASN A 23 -3.47 -9.84 -25.20
CA ASN A 23 -2.19 -9.36 -24.73
C ASN A 23 -2.39 -8.11 -23.87
N LEU A 24 -2.05 -8.23 -22.58
CA LEU A 24 -2.07 -7.11 -21.65
C LEU A 24 -0.67 -6.51 -21.48
N LEU A 25 -0.60 -5.18 -21.42
CA LEU A 25 0.65 -4.43 -21.18
C LEU A 25 0.94 -4.20 -19.68
N ASN A 26 0.24 -4.91 -18.80
CA ASN A 26 0.38 -4.78 -17.35
C ASN A 26 1.34 -5.83 -16.77
N SER A 27 1.56 -5.76 -15.46
CA SER A 27 2.27 -6.80 -14.73
C SER A 27 1.51 -8.13 -14.77
N SER A 28 2.23 -9.24 -14.58
CA SER A 28 1.63 -10.56 -14.46
C SER A 28 0.59 -10.62 -13.32
N LEU A 29 -0.38 -11.53 -13.43
CA LEU A 29 -1.42 -11.71 -12.41
C LEU A 29 -0.82 -11.95 -11.02
N ARG A 30 0.23 -12.77 -10.93
CA ARG A 30 0.98 -13.00 -9.68
C ARG A 30 1.54 -11.72 -9.07
N CYS A 31 2.13 -10.84 -9.88
CA CYS A 31 2.63 -9.55 -9.39
C CYS A 31 1.48 -8.70 -8.85
N ILE A 32 0.36 -8.64 -9.58
CA ILE A 32 -0.82 -7.87 -9.16
C ILE A 32 -1.37 -8.42 -7.84
N GLU A 33 -1.50 -9.73 -7.67
CA GLU A 33 -1.97 -10.37 -6.44
C GLU A 33 -1.12 -10.04 -5.21
N ILE A 34 0.21 -9.98 -5.38
CA ILE A 34 1.15 -9.62 -4.32
C ILE A 34 1.02 -8.14 -3.99
N PHE A 35 1.14 -7.28 -5.00
CA PHE A 35 1.27 -5.83 -4.80
C PHE A 35 -0.05 -5.10 -4.57
N SER A 36 -1.20 -5.74 -4.80
CA SER A 36 -2.50 -5.20 -4.38
C SER A 36 -2.77 -5.36 -2.88
N SER A 37 -2.12 -6.32 -2.21
CA SER A 37 -2.24 -6.52 -0.76
C SER A 37 -1.05 -5.87 -0.07
N LYS A 38 -1.33 -4.89 0.79
CA LYS A 38 -0.27 -4.21 1.55
C LYS A 38 0.48 -5.18 2.48
N ILE A 39 -0.22 -6.20 3.02
CA ILE A 39 0.38 -7.24 3.87
C ILE A 39 1.33 -8.11 3.03
N LYS A 40 0.88 -8.61 1.87
CA LYS A 40 1.75 -9.40 0.97
C LYS A 40 2.92 -8.59 0.45
N THR A 41 2.70 -7.31 0.11
CA THR A 41 3.75 -6.38 -0.31
C THR A 41 4.83 -6.26 0.76
N PHE A 42 4.44 -5.98 2.01
CA PHE A 42 5.36 -5.89 3.13
C PHE A 42 6.19 -7.17 3.30
N LYS A 43 5.55 -8.35 3.29
CA LYS A 43 6.23 -9.64 3.42
C LYS A 43 7.22 -9.86 2.26
N PHE A 44 6.78 -9.60 1.03
CA PHE A 44 7.61 -9.75 -0.17
C PHE A 44 8.86 -8.87 -0.16
N LEU A 45 8.72 -7.60 0.26
CA LEU A 45 9.85 -6.66 0.36
C LEU A 45 10.81 -7.07 1.48
N LYS A 46 10.26 -7.46 2.65
CA LYS A 46 11.04 -7.93 3.81
C LYS A 46 11.88 -9.15 3.46
N GLU A 47 11.29 -10.18 2.85
CA GLU A 47 11.98 -11.40 2.41
C GLU A 47 13.13 -11.11 1.45
N ARG A 48 12.97 -10.10 0.58
CA ARG A 48 13.97 -9.70 -0.42
C ARG A 48 14.94 -8.65 0.07
N LYS A 49 14.87 -8.22 1.33
CA LYS A 49 15.70 -7.15 1.89
C LYS A 49 15.63 -5.84 1.09
N ILE A 50 14.51 -5.60 0.39
CA ILE A 50 14.25 -4.32 -0.29
C ILE A 50 13.78 -3.32 0.76
N PRO A 51 14.25 -2.06 0.79
CA PRO A 51 13.79 -1.07 1.76
C PRO A 51 12.26 -1.01 1.88
N TYR A 52 11.76 -1.07 3.11
CA TYR A 52 10.32 -1.09 3.40
C TYR A 52 10.01 -0.30 4.68
N ILE A 53 8.75 0.14 4.80
CA ILE A 53 8.24 0.73 6.03
C ILE A 53 7.86 -0.39 7.00
N LEU A 54 8.43 -0.35 8.20
CA LEU A 54 8.11 -1.32 9.24
C LEU A 54 6.61 -1.32 9.52
N SER A 55 6.01 -2.50 9.42
CA SER A 55 4.58 -2.71 9.47
C SER A 55 4.26 -3.80 10.50
N PHE A 56 3.14 -3.63 11.20
CA PHE A 56 2.69 -4.52 12.27
C PHE A 56 1.29 -5.02 11.97
N GLU A 57 1.06 -6.33 12.14
CA GLU A 57 -0.28 -6.95 12.02
C GLU A 57 -1.03 -6.95 13.37
N ASN A 58 -0.34 -6.72 14.49
CA ASN A 58 -0.91 -6.66 15.85
C ASN A 58 -0.18 -5.58 16.69
N LEU A 59 -0.90 -5.00 17.66
CA LEU A 59 -0.42 -4.08 18.68
C LEU A 59 0.77 -4.61 19.48
N ASP A 60 0.78 -5.91 19.80
CA ASP A 60 1.82 -6.51 20.64
C ASP A 60 3.22 -6.46 20.00
N ASN A 61 3.27 -6.38 18.67
CA ASN A 61 4.52 -6.29 17.91
C ASN A 61 5.10 -4.87 17.87
N ILE A 62 4.39 -3.87 18.40
CA ILE A 62 4.80 -2.47 18.38
C ILE A 62 5.80 -2.23 19.52
N THR A 63 7.05 -1.97 19.14
CA THR A 63 8.14 -1.73 20.09
C THR A 63 8.19 -0.30 20.61
N ASN A 64 7.76 0.69 19.84
CA ASN A 64 7.78 2.09 20.24
C ASN A 64 6.36 2.66 20.37
N LYS A 65 5.91 2.85 21.61
CA LYS A 65 4.57 3.37 21.96
C LYS A 65 4.43 4.90 21.90
N ASN A 66 5.55 5.63 21.71
CA ASN A 66 5.60 7.09 21.71
C ASN A 66 5.52 7.70 20.30
N LYS A 67 5.28 6.88 19.27
CA LYS A 67 5.16 7.32 17.88
C LYS A 67 3.72 7.67 17.53
N ARG A 68 3.56 8.29 16.36
CA ARG A 68 2.29 8.40 15.65
C ARG A 68 2.14 7.19 14.73
N TYR A 69 0.91 6.80 14.46
CA TYR A 69 0.60 5.59 13.69
C TYR A 69 -0.38 5.88 12.57
N ILE A 70 -0.30 5.04 11.54
CA ILE A 70 -1.30 4.95 10.48
C ILE A 70 -1.85 3.53 10.48
N ILE A 71 -3.16 3.39 10.44
CA ILE A 71 -3.83 2.13 10.12
C ILE A 71 -4.23 2.18 8.65
N LYS A 72 -3.88 1.15 7.88
CA LYS A 72 -4.23 1.03 6.46
C LYS A 72 -4.96 -0.29 6.22
N PRO A 73 -6.06 -0.31 5.43
CA PRO A 73 -6.69 -1.57 5.04
C PRO A 73 -5.76 -2.39 4.13
N GLU A 74 -5.83 -3.71 4.20
CA GLU A 74 -5.01 -4.62 3.39
C GLU A 74 -5.13 -4.28 1.90
N TYR A 75 -6.37 -4.12 1.43
CA TYR A 75 -6.74 -3.68 0.09
C TYR A 75 -7.38 -2.29 0.16
N GLY A 76 -7.25 -1.50 -0.89
CA GLY A 76 -7.92 -0.20 -0.97
C GLY A 76 -7.24 0.72 -1.97
N ALA A 77 -8.02 1.63 -2.55
CA ALA A 77 -7.58 2.66 -3.48
C ALA A 77 -7.77 4.06 -2.86
N GLY A 78 -7.11 5.08 -3.43
CA GLY A 78 -7.45 6.48 -3.13
C GLY A 78 -7.38 6.92 -1.65
N SER A 79 -6.55 6.28 -0.83
CA SER A 79 -6.47 6.53 0.62
C SER A 79 -7.74 6.21 1.42
N GLU A 80 -8.60 5.34 0.89
CA GLU A 80 -9.79 4.84 1.59
C GLU A 80 -9.43 4.18 2.93
N ASN A 81 -10.23 4.48 3.96
CA ASN A 81 -10.16 3.86 5.29
C ASN A 81 -8.78 3.95 5.97
N ILE A 82 -7.98 4.97 5.62
CA ILE A 82 -6.73 5.28 6.31
C ILE A 82 -7.04 6.05 7.59
N ILE A 83 -6.58 5.54 8.74
CA ILE A 83 -6.80 6.17 10.05
C ILE A 83 -5.48 6.67 10.61
N PHE A 84 -5.44 7.95 10.96
CA PHE A 84 -4.28 8.57 11.61
C PHE A 84 -4.45 8.58 13.14
N CYS A 85 -3.51 7.96 13.84
CA CYS A 85 -3.51 7.85 15.29
C CYS A 85 -2.36 8.65 15.90
N LYS A 86 -2.68 9.69 16.66
CA LYS A 86 -1.67 10.59 17.27
C LYS A 86 -0.84 9.93 18.37
N ASN A 87 -1.30 8.83 18.96
CA ASN A 87 -0.64 8.10 20.03
C ASN A 87 -1.16 6.66 20.12
N PHE A 88 -0.53 5.85 20.97
CA PHE A 88 -0.85 4.43 21.14
C PHE A 88 -2.26 4.20 21.73
N LYS A 89 -2.75 5.08 22.62
CA LYS A 89 -4.10 4.99 23.16
C LYS A 89 -5.14 5.08 22.04
N LYS A 90 -5.03 6.11 21.18
CA LYS A 90 -5.92 6.28 20.03
C LYS A 90 -5.83 5.09 19.06
N LEU A 91 -4.64 4.57 18.81
CA LEU A 91 -4.44 3.37 17.99
C LEU A 91 -5.24 2.17 18.54
N SER A 92 -5.10 1.89 19.84
CA SER A 92 -5.80 0.79 20.51
C SER A 92 -7.33 0.95 20.44
N ASP A 93 -7.83 2.17 20.62
CA ASP A 93 -9.27 2.46 20.53
C ASP A 93 -9.82 2.31 19.11
N GLU A 94 -9.06 2.71 18.09
CA GLU A 94 -9.50 2.63 16.69
C GLU A 94 -9.48 1.18 16.17
N ILE A 95 -8.48 0.38 16.53
CA ILE A 95 -8.40 -1.03 16.09
C ILE A 95 -9.64 -1.83 16.53
N LYS A 96 -10.18 -1.57 17.72
CA LYS A 96 -11.38 -2.25 18.24
C LYS A 96 -12.63 -2.01 17.38
N LYS A 97 -12.64 -0.95 16.57
CA LYS A 97 -13.77 -0.57 15.70
C LYS A 97 -13.65 -1.16 14.30
N ILE A 98 -12.50 -1.71 13.94
CA ILE A 98 -12.21 -2.18 12.58
C ILE A 98 -12.60 -3.64 12.44
N ASN A 99 -13.42 -3.95 11.45
CA ASN A 99 -13.89 -5.30 11.12
C ASN A 99 -13.28 -5.88 9.84
N TYR A 100 -12.26 -5.21 9.27
CA TYR A 100 -11.56 -5.64 8.06
C TYR A 100 -10.07 -5.87 8.35
N LYS A 101 -9.38 -6.59 7.46
CA LYS A 101 -7.93 -6.80 7.59
C LYS A 101 -7.16 -5.50 7.36
N PHE A 102 -6.20 -5.21 8.24
CA PHE A 102 -5.41 -3.99 8.20
C PHE A 102 -3.93 -4.27 8.51
N LEU A 103 -3.09 -3.25 8.30
CA LEU A 103 -1.76 -3.16 8.88
C LEU A 103 -1.61 -1.84 9.62
N ILE A 104 -0.69 -1.83 10.58
CA ILE A 104 -0.28 -0.65 11.34
C ILE A 104 1.12 -0.26 10.88
N GLN A 105 1.36 1.02 10.66
CA GLN A 105 2.68 1.56 10.36
C GLN A 105 2.97 2.75 11.28
N TYR A 106 4.24 2.98 11.58
CA TYR A 106 4.63 4.28 12.11
C TYR A 106 4.38 5.37 11.06
N PHE A 107 3.97 6.54 11.53
CA PHE A 107 3.88 7.72 10.69
C PHE A 107 5.24 8.42 10.64
N TYR A 108 5.70 8.69 9.42
CA TYR A 108 6.93 9.42 9.14
C TYR A 108 6.58 10.71 8.42
N GLU A 109 7.09 11.84 8.93
CA GLU A 109 7.01 13.13 8.24
C GLU A 109 8.26 13.28 7.40
N THR A 110 8.13 12.89 6.13
CA THR A 110 9.19 13.00 5.13
C THR A 110 8.61 13.62 3.87
N GLU A 111 9.49 13.97 2.94
CA GLU A 111 9.10 14.25 1.57
C GLU A 111 8.42 13.02 0.96
N ILE A 112 7.40 13.27 0.14
CA ILE A 112 6.60 12.24 -0.52
C ILE A 112 6.83 12.42 -2.01
N ALA A 113 7.16 11.33 -2.70
CA ALA A 113 7.34 11.32 -4.14
C ALA A 113 6.57 10.17 -4.80
N SER A 114 6.22 10.35 -6.07
CA SER A 114 5.68 9.31 -6.94
C SER A 114 6.65 9.05 -8.07
N ILE A 115 7.07 7.79 -8.18
CA ILE A 115 7.99 7.32 -9.21
C ILE A 115 7.22 6.41 -10.16
N SER A 116 7.32 6.66 -11.46
CA SER A 116 6.80 5.77 -12.50
C SER A 116 7.96 5.19 -13.29
N VAL A 117 8.03 3.86 -13.36
CA VAL A 117 9.08 3.13 -14.07
C VAL A 117 8.41 2.07 -14.94
N LEU A 118 8.85 1.98 -16.19
CA LEU A 118 8.49 0.88 -17.09
C LEU A 118 9.56 -0.22 -16.97
N PHE A 119 9.14 -1.42 -16.62
CA PHE A 119 9.99 -2.61 -16.60
C PHE A 119 9.60 -3.54 -17.73
N SER A 120 10.59 -3.98 -18.49
CA SER A 120 10.50 -5.07 -19.47
C SER A 120 11.48 -6.19 -19.10
N LYS A 121 11.50 -7.28 -19.85
CA LYS A 121 12.43 -8.40 -19.58
C LYS A 121 13.90 -8.00 -19.70
N THR A 122 14.22 -7.06 -20.58
CA THR A 122 15.60 -6.69 -20.93
C THR A 122 15.98 -5.29 -20.46
N ASN A 123 15.01 -4.38 -20.40
CA ASN A 123 15.25 -2.96 -20.12
C ASN A 123 14.34 -2.43 -19.00
N ASN A 124 14.81 -1.41 -18.31
CA ASN A 124 14.01 -0.57 -17.42
C ASN A 124 14.13 0.90 -17.86
N MET A 125 13.04 1.65 -17.71
CA MET A 125 12.99 3.05 -18.11
C MET A 125 12.25 3.85 -17.03
N LEU A 126 12.97 4.76 -16.37
CA LEU A 126 12.36 5.75 -15.49
C LEU A 126 11.54 6.72 -16.36
N ILE A 127 10.24 6.80 -16.10
CA ILE A 127 9.33 7.67 -16.85
C ILE A 127 9.24 9.04 -16.17
N SER A 128 9.08 9.05 -14.85
CA SER A 128 8.93 10.28 -14.07
C SER A 128 9.28 10.08 -12.61
N CYS A 129 9.79 11.12 -11.96
CA CYS A 129 9.87 11.26 -10.51
C CYS A 129 9.22 12.59 -10.13
N ASN A 130 8.09 12.55 -9.43
CA ASN A 130 7.30 13.73 -9.08
C ASN A 130 7.23 13.88 -7.56
N GLU A 131 7.63 15.03 -7.04
CA GLU A 131 7.39 15.41 -5.64
C GLU A 131 5.89 15.69 -5.43
N GLN A 132 5.33 15.23 -4.31
CA GLN A 132 3.94 15.47 -3.94
C GLN A 132 3.84 16.59 -2.90
N ILE A 133 3.44 17.78 -3.35
CA ILE A 133 3.30 18.95 -2.49
C ILE A 133 1.87 19.02 -1.92
N ILE A 134 1.72 18.72 -0.62
CA ILE A 134 0.43 18.83 0.08
C ILE A 134 0.33 20.20 0.78
N LYS A 135 -0.33 21.17 0.13
CA LYS A 135 -0.62 22.47 0.74
C LYS A 135 -1.94 22.44 1.48
N LYS A 136 -1.90 22.53 2.82
CA LYS A 136 -3.11 22.70 3.63
C LYS A 136 -3.60 24.14 3.47
N LYS A 137 -4.71 24.36 2.73
CA LYS A 137 -5.39 25.66 2.75
C LYS A 137 -5.87 25.92 4.18
N LYS A 138 -5.45 27.04 4.78
CA LYS A 138 -6.10 27.55 5.99
C LYS A 138 -7.55 27.85 5.62
N LYS A 139 -8.50 27.18 6.28
CA LYS A 139 -9.90 27.57 6.29
C LYS A 139 -10.07 28.61 7.38
#